data_AF-A0A161SY43-F1
#
_entry.id   AF-A0A161SY43-F1
#
_cell.length_a   1.000
_cell.length_b   1.000
_cell.length_c   1.000
_cell.angle_alpha   90.00
_cell.angle_beta   90.00
_cell.angle_gamma   90.00
#
_symmetry.space_group_name_H-M   'P 1'
#
loop_
_entity.id
_entity.type
_entity.pdbx_description
1 polymer ?
#
loop_
_entity_poly.entity_id
_entity_poly.type
_entity_poly.pdbx_seq_one_letter_code
_entity_poly.pdbx_strand_id
1 'polypeptide(L)'
;MGGQYSIDVAGFLSTTDTVATALESMGQAVSGALTDLDGITGLVASEGDLASALNGATEERRRTGPGAVQHGGAVVTAAGRVALAYVQADDEMASTTSGADASVTLPLTPGTGRRGALVQ
;
A
#
# COMPACT_ATOMS: atom_id res chain seq x y z
N MET A 1 0.89 -17.70 22.56
CA MET A 1 0.15 -16.42 22.40
C MET A 1 0.69 -15.78 21.13
N GLY A 2 0.05 -15.98 19.98
CA GLY A 2 0.54 -15.50 18.70
C GLY A 2 -0.43 -15.89 17.60
N GLY A 3 -1.44 -15.06 17.37
CA GLY A 3 -2.50 -15.37 16.40
C GLY A 3 -3.46 -14.23 16.14
N GLN A 4 -3.06 -12.99 16.40
CA GLN A 4 -4.00 -11.85 16.38
C GLN A 4 -3.97 -11.02 15.10
N TYR A 5 -3.03 -11.27 14.18
CA TYR A 5 -2.98 -10.57 12.90
C TYR A 5 -2.69 -11.57 11.77
N SER A 6 -3.75 -12.10 11.17
CA SER A 6 -3.70 -12.73 9.85
C SER A 6 -4.34 -11.74 8.88
N ILE A 7 -3.52 -10.94 8.21
CA ILE A 7 -3.99 -10.14 7.08
C ILE A 7 -3.99 -11.03 5.84
N ASP A 8 -5.07 -10.96 5.07
CA ASP A 8 -5.09 -11.42 3.68
C ASP A 8 -4.26 -10.45 2.82
N VAL A 9 -2.95 -10.68 2.77
CA VAL A 9 -2.01 -9.83 2.02
C VAL A 9 -2.34 -9.83 0.54
N ALA A 10 -2.76 -10.98 -0.01
CA ALA A 10 -3.11 -11.11 -1.42
C ALA A 10 -4.36 -10.27 -1.75
N GLY A 11 -5.42 -10.38 -0.94
CA GLY A 11 -6.62 -9.57 -1.09
C GLY A 11 -6.36 -8.07 -0.89
N PHE A 12 -5.51 -7.70 0.06
CA PHE A 12 -5.11 -6.31 0.30
C PHE A 12 -4.38 -5.71 -0.91
N LEU A 13 -3.39 -6.41 -1.45
CA LEU A 13 -2.63 -5.95 -2.62
C LEU A 13 -3.51 -5.88 -3.86
N SER A 14 -4.37 -6.88 -4.10
CA SER A 14 -5.32 -6.88 -5.23
C SER A 14 -6.31 -5.71 -5.17
N THR A 15 -6.82 -5.40 -3.97
CA THR A 15 -7.71 -4.24 -3.77
C THR A 15 -6.96 -2.93 -4.00
N THR A 16 -5.71 -2.83 -3.52
CA THR A 16 -4.86 -1.65 -3.72
C THR A 16 -4.56 -1.41 -5.20
N ASP A 17 -4.29 -2.46 -5.96
CA ASP A 17 -4.07 -2.41 -7.42
C ASP A 17 -5.33 -1.98 -8.19
N THR A 18 -6.50 -2.48 -7.78
CA THR A 18 -7.79 -2.04 -8.33
C THR A 18 -8.01 -0.55 -8.10
N VAL A 19 -7.71 -0.04 -6.90
CA VAL A 19 -7.79 1.39 -6.59
C VAL A 19 -6.79 2.20 -7.41
N ALA A 20 -5.55 1.73 -7.56
CA ALA A 20 -4.54 2.39 -8.37
C ALA A 20 -4.99 2.54 -9.84
N THR A 21 -5.52 1.46 -10.42
CA THR A 21 -6.07 1.44 -11.79
C THR A 21 -7.24 2.43 -11.95
N ALA A 22 -8.14 2.48 -10.97
CA ALA A 22 -9.26 3.43 -10.98
C ALA A 22 -8.78 4.89 -10.92
N LEU A 23 -7.74 5.17 -10.13
CA LEU A 23 -7.16 6.50 -10.02
C LEU A 23 -6.42 6.92 -11.30
N GLU A 24 -5.74 6.00 -11.97
CA GLU A 24 -5.13 6.25 -13.27
C GLU A 24 -6.20 6.59 -14.32
N SER A 25 -7.27 5.80 -14.38
CA SER A 25 -8.41 6.06 -15.27
C SER A 25 -9.05 7.42 -14.99
N MET A 26 -9.22 7.77 -13.70
CA MET A 26 -9.70 9.09 -13.29
C MET A 26 -8.74 10.21 -13.71
N GLY A 27 -7.42 9.99 -13.60
CA GLY A 27 -6.39 10.91 -14.05
C GLY A 27 -6.50 11.21 -15.55
N GLN A 28 -6.61 10.16 -16.36
CA GLN A 28 -6.81 10.29 -17.80
C GLN A 28 -8.10 11.05 -18.14
N ALA A 29 -9.20 10.73 -17.45
CA ALA A 29 -10.49 11.40 -17.67
C ALA A 29 -10.44 12.89 -17.28
N VAL A 30 -9.79 13.24 -16.17
CA VAL A 30 -9.60 14.64 -15.75
C VAL A 30 -8.75 15.39 -16.78
N SER A 31 -7.61 14.84 -17.18
CA SER A 31 -6.73 15.47 -18.17
C SER A 31 -7.42 15.67 -19.53
N GLY A 32 -8.16 14.66 -20.00
CA GLY A 32 -8.94 14.75 -21.23
C GLY A 32 -10.01 15.84 -21.14
N ALA A 33 -10.79 15.86 -20.06
CA ALA A 33 -11.80 16.89 -19.86
C ALA A 33 -11.21 18.31 -19.83
N LEU A 34 -10.06 18.51 -19.18
CA LEU A 34 -9.40 19.82 -19.17
C LEU A 34 -8.93 20.26 -20.56
N THR A 35 -8.42 19.31 -21.36
CA THR A 35 -8.03 19.55 -22.75
C THR A 35 -9.24 19.93 -23.61
N ASP A 36 -10.37 19.23 -23.44
CA ASP A 36 -11.60 19.54 -24.15
C ASP A 36 -12.14 20.92 -23.76
N LEU A 37 -12.06 21.28 -22.47
CA LEU A 37 -12.44 22.61 -21.98
C LEU A 37 -11.55 23.71 -22.58
N ASP A 38 -10.25 23.48 -22.72
CA ASP A 38 -9.34 24.40 -23.44
C ASP A 38 -9.76 24.54 -24.90
N GLY A 39 -10.15 23.44 -25.55
CA GLY A 39 -10.71 23.45 -26.90
C GLY A 39 -11.96 24.33 -27.01
N ILE A 40 -12.93 24.15 -26.11
CA ILE A 40 -14.18 24.94 -26.11
C ILE A 40 -13.88 26.43 -25.85
N THR A 41 -13.01 26.75 -24.88
CA THR A 41 -12.58 28.14 -24.64
C THR A 41 -11.93 28.75 -25.88
N GLY A 42 -11.12 27.98 -26.62
CA GLY A 42 -10.53 28.40 -27.88
C GLY A 42 -11.55 28.77 -28.96
N LEU A 43 -12.67 28.03 -29.03
CA LEU A 43 -13.74 28.30 -30.01
C LEU A 43 -14.48 29.62 -29.78
N VAL A 44 -14.56 30.08 -28.52
CA VAL A 44 -15.27 31.32 -28.14
C VAL A 44 -14.33 32.47 -27.79
N ALA A 45 -13.03 32.32 -28.06
CA ALA A 45 -12.00 33.26 -27.59
C ALA A 45 -12.17 34.70 -28.12
N SER A 46 -12.79 34.89 -29.28
CA SER A 46 -13.11 36.22 -29.82
C SER A 46 -14.29 36.90 -29.12
N GLU A 47 -15.10 36.14 -28.38
CA GLU A 47 -16.29 36.61 -27.68
C GLU A 47 -15.98 36.76 -26.19
N GLY A 48 -15.51 37.96 -25.79
CA GLY A 48 -14.97 38.20 -24.44
C GLY A 48 -15.91 37.80 -23.29
N ASP A 49 -17.21 38.06 -23.42
CA ASP A 49 -18.20 37.71 -22.40
C ASP A 49 -18.43 36.20 -22.30
N LEU A 50 -18.46 35.49 -23.44
CA LEU A 50 -18.61 34.02 -23.47
C LEU A 50 -17.37 33.32 -22.94
N ALA A 51 -16.18 33.78 -23.34
CA ALA A 51 -14.92 33.27 -22.83
C ALA A 51 -14.80 33.47 -21.32
N SER A 52 -15.19 34.64 -20.80
CA SER A 52 -15.22 34.93 -19.37
C SER A 52 -16.18 34.02 -18.60
N ALA A 53 -17.41 33.85 -19.09
CA ALA A 53 -18.42 32.97 -18.46
C ALA A 53 -17.96 31.50 -18.43
N LEU A 54 -17.38 31.01 -19.52
CA LEU A 54 -16.89 29.65 -19.62
C LEU A 54 -15.66 29.42 -18.72
N ASN A 55 -14.73 30.37 -18.66
CA ASN A 55 -13.60 30.30 -17.74
C ASN A 55 -14.08 30.26 -16.28
N GLY A 56 -15.02 31.13 -15.90
CA GLY A 56 -15.61 31.11 -14.56
C GLY A 56 -16.31 29.79 -14.23
N ALA A 57 -17.03 29.20 -15.18
CA ALA A 57 -17.72 27.92 -14.99
C ALA A 57 -16.75 26.73 -14.86
N THR A 58 -15.57 26.81 -15.49
CA THR A 58 -14.60 25.70 -15.55
C THR A 58 -13.47 25.80 -14.52
N GLU A 59 -13.30 26.97 -13.91
CA GLU A 59 -12.21 27.28 -12.98
C GLU A 59 -12.11 26.30 -11.82
N GLU A 60 -13.25 25.98 -11.18
CA GLU A 60 -13.25 25.06 -10.04
C GLU A 60 -12.74 23.67 -10.43
N ARG A 61 -13.08 23.21 -11.64
CA ARG A 61 -12.66 21.89 -12.13
C ARG A 61 -11.17 21.90 -12.50
N ARG A 62 -10.67 22.99 -13.09
CA ARG A 62 -9.23 23.21 -13.35
C ARG A 62 -8.42 23.17 -12.06
N ARG A 63 -8.95 23.80 -11.01
CA ARG A 63 -8.30 23.88 -9.70
C ARG A 63 -8.31 22.57 -8.93
N THR A 64 -9.43 21.85 -8.92
CA THR A 64 -9.62 20.68 -8.02
C THR A 64 -9.44 19.33 -8.70
N GLY A 65 -9.68 19.23 -10.01
CA GLY A 65 -9.61 17.98 -10.76
C GLY A 65 -8.27 17.26 -10.59
N PRO A 66 -7.12 17.92 -10.81
CA PRO A 66 -5.81 17.30 -10.62
C PRO A 66 -5.54 16.87 -9.17
N GLY A 67 -6.05 17.63 -8.19
CA GLY A 67 -5.85 17.36 -6.76
C GLY A 67 -6.51 16.06 -6.30
N ALA A 68 -7.68 15.70 -6.85
CA ALA A 68 -8.37 14.46 -6.52
C ALA A 68 -7.54 13.21 -6.88
N VAL A 69 -6.83 13.24 -8.01
CA VAL A 69 -5.95 12.16 -8.47
C VAL A 69 -4.72 12.05 -7.58
N GLN A 70 -4.09 13.18 -7.24
CA GLN A 70 -2.93 13.23 -6.35
C GLN A 70 -3.25 12.69 -4.95
N HIS A 71 -4.40 13.09 -4.37
CA HIS A 71 -4.83 12.58 -3.06
C HIS A 71 -5.08 11.07 -3.08
N GLY A 72 -5.71 10.55 -4.13
CA GLY A 72 -5.86 9.11 -4.31
C GLY A 72 -4.52 8.38 -4.36
N GLY A 73 -3.54 8.90 -5.10
CA GLY A 73 -2.19 8.32 -5.17
C GLY A 73 -1.48 8.27 -3.82
N ALA A 74 -1.70 9.26 -2.97
CA ALA A 74 -1.17 9.26 -1.59
C ALA A 74 -1.79 8.13 -0.74
N VAL A 75 -3.08 7.84 -0.91
CA VAL A 75 -3.76 6.72 -0.23
C VAL A 75 -3.18 5.37 -0.67
N VAL A 76 -2.99 5.16 -1.98
CA VAL A 76 -2.36 3.94 -2.53
C VAL A 76 -0.93 3.77 -1.99
N THR A 77 -0.16 4.86 -1.94
CA THR A 77 1.20 4.85 -1.38
C THR A 77 1.19 4.47 0.10
N ALA A 78 0.26 5.02 0.89
CA ALA A 78 0.11 4.68 2.29
C ALA A 78 -0.29 3.21 2.48
N ALA A 79 -1.21 2.70 1.65
CA ALA A 79 -1.60 1.29 1.65
C ALA A 79 -0.40 0.38 1.37
N GLY A 80 0.43 0.70 0.38
CA GLY A 80 1.65 -0.05 0.09
C GLY A 80 2.63 -0.10 1.27
N ARG A 81 2.78 1.00 2.03
CA ARG A 81 3.60 1.03 3.24
C ARG A 81 3.06 0.13 4.35
N VAL A 82 1.73 0.05 4.50
CA VAL A 82 1.09 -0.85 5.48
C VAL A 82 1.36 -2.32 5.14
N ALA A 83 1.21 -2.70 3.86
CA ALA A 83 1.52 -4.06 3.42
C ALA A 83 2.98 -4.43 3.69
N LEU A 84 3.92 -3.53 3.38
CA LEU A 84 5.34 -3.74 3.63
C LEU A 84 5.64 -3.93 5.13
N ALA A 85 5.08 -3.09 5.99
CA ALA A 85 5.27 -3.18 7.43
C ALA A 85 4.73 -4.51 8.00
N TYR A 86 3.60 -4.99 7.47
CA TYR A 86 3.04 -6.27 7.86
C TYR A 86 3.97 -7.44 7.49
N VAL A 87 4.47 -7.48 6.25
CA VAL A 87 5.39 -8.53 5.80
C VAL A 87 6.68 -8.53 6.62
N GLN A 88 7.24 -7.35 6.92
CA GLN A 88 8.43 -7.22 7.76
C GLN A 88 8.20 -7.75 9.18
N ALA A 89 7.05 -7.44 9.78
CA ALA A 89 6.70 -7.96 11.10
C ALA A 89 6.53 -9.49 11.10
N ASP A 90 5.98 -10.07 10.02
CA ASP A 90 5.83 -11.51 9.87
C ASP A 90 7.19 -12.22 9.74
N ASP A 91 8.10 -11.67 8.92
CA ASP A 91 9.48 -12.16 8.78
C ASP A 91 10.27 -12.11 10.11
N GLU A 92 10.09 -11.03 10.89
CA GLU A 92 10.67 -10.91 12.25
C GLU A 92 10.12 -11.96 13.21
N MET A 93 8.81 -12.24 13.19
CA MET A 93 8.23 -13.31 14.01
C MET A 93 8.72 -14.71 13.60
N ALA A 94 8.83 -14.97 12.30
CA ALA A 94 9.32 -16.24 11.78
C ALA A 94 10.78 -16.50 12.18
N SER A 95 11.63 -15.46 12.11
CA SER A 95 13.05 -15.55 12.49
C SER A 95 13.26 -15.70 14.00
N THR A 96 12.48 -15.00 14.84
CA THR A 96 12.55 -15.13 16.31
C THR A 96 12.04 -16.48 16.80
N THR A 97 10.97 -17.02 16.20
CA THR A 97 10.45 -18.36 16.53
C THR A 97 11.45 -19.45 16.15
N SER A 98 12.05 -19.36 14.96
CA SER A 98 13.08 -20.31 14.50
C SER A 98 14.32 -20.31 15.40
N GLY A 99 14.71 -19.13 15.91
CA GLY A 99 15.81 -19.00 16.87
C GLY A 99 15.47 -19.56 18.26
N ALA A 100 14.22 -19.41 18.72
CA ALA A 100 13.74 -19.95 19.99
C ALA A 100 13.70 -21.49 19.97
N ASP A 101 13.22 -22.12 18.89
CA ASP A 101 13.21 -23.59 18.75
C ASP A 101 14.63 -24.18 18.67
N ALA A 102 15.57 -23.47 18.04
CA ALA A 102 16.98 -23.84 18.07
C ALA A 102 17.60 -23.73 19.48
N SER A 103 17.11 -22.79 20.30
CA SER A 103 17.57 -22.58 21.68
C SER A 103 16.98 -23.55 22.69
N VAL A 104 15.81 -24.14 22.40
CA VAL A 104 15.12 -25.11 23.27
C VAL A 104 15.72 -26.53 23.15
N THR A 105 16.55 -26.79 22.14
CA THR A 105 17.27 -28.06 22.02
C THR A 105 18.62 -27.99 22.75
N LEU A 106 18.63 -28.09 24.08
CA LEU A 106 19.76 -28.63 24.87
C LEU A 106 19.37 -28.81 26.35
N PRO A 107 18.81 -29.97 26.76
CA PRO A 107 19.03 -30.47 28.10
C PRO A 107 20.39 -31.17 28.10
N LEU A 108 21.43 -30.47 28.59
CA LEU A 108 22.64 -31.12 29.07
C LEU A 108 22.25 -32.20 30.09
N THR A 109 22.41 -33.46 29.72
CA THR A 109 22.42 -34.55 30.70
C THR A 109 23.83 -35.16 30.73
N PRO A 110 24.73 -34.73 31.62
CA PRO A 110 25.95 -35.48 31.92
C PRO A 110 25.58 -36.62 32.87
N GLY A 111 25.03 -37.70 32.31
CA GLY A 111 24.83 -38.96 33.03
C GLY A 111 26.16 -39.68 33.18
N THR A 112 26.81 -39.48 34.32
CA THR A 112 28.07 -40.12 34.74
C THR A 112 27.93 -41.65 34.75
N GLY A 113 28.53 -42.32 33.75
CA GLY A 113 28.73 -43.76 33.75
C GLY A 113 29.67 -44.19 34.88
N ARG A 114 29.08 -44.51 36.03
CA ARG A 114 29.73 -45.02 37.24
C ARG A 114 30.43 -46.35 36.95
N ARG A 115 31.76 -46.35 36.83
CA ARG A 115 32.59 -47.54 37.11
C ARG A 115 32.43 -47.90 38.59
N GLY A 116 31.87 -49.07 38.86
CA GLY A 116 31.90 -49.73 40.16
C GLY A 116 32.00 -51.23 39.93
N ALA A 117 33.20 -51.77 40.11
CA ALA A 117 33.49 -53.20 40.11
C ALA A 117 33.06 -53.84 41.46
N LEU A 118 32.69 -55.14 41.46
CA LEU A 118 33.37 -56.24 42.20
C LEU A 118 32.46 -57.44 42.61
N VAL A 119 32.98 -58.66 42.33
CA VAL A 119 32.81 -60.03 42.95
C VAL A 119 31.41 -60.69 43.00
N GLN A 120 31.22 -62.00 42.73
CA GLN A 120 32.10 -63.19 42.81
C GLN A 120 31.96 -64.12 41.60
#